data_AF-A0A146FH13-F1
#
_entry.id   AF-A0A146FH13-F1
#
_cell.length_a   1.000
_cell.length_b   1.000
_cell.length_c   1.000
_cell.angle_alpha   90.00
_cell.angle_beta   90.00
_cell.angle_gamma   90.00
#
_symmetry.space_group_name_H-M   'P 1'
#
loop_
_entity.id
_entity.type
_entity.pdbx_description
1 polymer ?
#
loop_
_entity_poly.entity_id
_entity_poly.type
_entity_poly.pdbx_seq_one_letter_code
_entity_poly.pdbx_strand_id
1 'polypeptide(L)'
;MSVQYCGPECQKSHWPQHKLACMSPLRQGAWQPACALESRLPSVVQGPLNQFIGPNTHLRGNSPAIDVLQLDSNEGRHYDHDLRLLFAGDLQNFIEIIAQLPKSYDGSLEVTINDRDIDVVARNVIMLQIHLSMDEDDATIDCIIHLWYSAFLRDTLS
;
A
#
# COMPACT_ATOMS: atom_id res chain seq x y z
N MET A 1 11.91 -0.83 7.94
CA MET A 1 12.84 -1.53 7.03
C MET A 1 13.87 -2.29 7.85
N SER A 2 13.63 -3.58 8.07
CA SER A 2 14.59 -4.45 8.77
C SER A 2 15.59 -4.96 7.75
N VAL A 3 16.89 -4.72 7.94
CA VAL A 3 17.94 -5.28 7.08
C VAL A 3 18.48 -6.51 7.80
N GLN A 4 18.40 -7.67 7.15
CA GLN A 4 18.97 -8.90 7.70
C GLN A 4 20.42 -9.06 7.24
N TYR A 5 21.26 -9.57 8.13
CA TYR A 5 22.67 -9.84 7.85
C TYR A 5 22.95 -11.31 8.16
N CYS A 6 23.75 -11.98 7.32
CA CYS A 6 24.20 -13.34 7.58
C CYS A 6 25.14 -13.45 8.80
N GLY A 7 25.66 -12.32 9.31
CA GLY A 7 26.47 -12.27 10.51
C GLY A 7 26.89 -10.85 10.92
N PRO A 8 27.51 -10.71 12.11
CA PRO A 8 27.91 -9.41 12.66
C PRO A 8 28.98 -8.69 11.81
N GLU A 9 29.82 -9.44 11.09
CA GLU A 9 30.85 -8.87 10.21
C GLU A 9 30.23 -8.13 9.02
N CYS A 10 29.20 -8.70 8.39
CA CYS A 10 28.45 -8.04 7.32
C CYS A 10 27.70 -6.80 7.81
N GLN A 11 27.16 -6.85 9.04
CA GLN A 11 26.52 -5.68 9.65
C GLN A 11 27.52 -4.55 9.89
N LYS A 12 28.69 -4.84 10.46
CA LYS A 12 29.74 -3.82 10.70
C LYS A 12 30.25 -3.22 9.39
N SER A 13 30.42 -4.04 8.36
CA SER A 13 30.85 -3.59 7.03
C SER A 13 29.83 -2.62 6.40
N HIS A 14 28.53 -2.94 6.48
CA HIS A 14 27.47 -2.06 5.96
C HIS A 14 27.12 -0.87 6.89
N TRP A 15 27.62 -0.89 8.14
CA TRP A 15 27.26 0.08 9.18
C TRP A 15 27.42 1.56 8.77
N PRO A 16 28.49 2.00 8.09
CA PRO A 16 28.65 3.41 7.72
C PRO A 16 27.48 3.94 6.87
N GLN A 17 26.91 3.10 6.01
CA GLN A 17 25.76 3.44 5.16
C GLN A 17 24.45 3.23 5.92
N HIS A 18 24.29 2.08 6.61
CA HIS A 18 23.07 1.73 7.32
C HIS A 18 22.74 2.66 8.49
N LYS A 19 23.77 3.20 9.18
CA LYS A 19 23.64 4.05 10.37
C LYS A 19 22.69 5.25 10.13
N LEU A 20 22.71 5.83 8.94
CA LEU A 20 21.84 6.95 8.55
C LEU A 20 20.36 6.55 8.52
N ALA A 21 20.05 5.39 7.94
CA ALA A 21 18.68 4.88 7.87
C ALA A 21 18.20 4.29 9.22
N CYS A 22 19.13 3.73 10.00
CA CYS A 22 18.85 3.15 11.32
C CYS A 22 18.49 4.23 12.34
N MET A 23 19.19 5.37 12.31
CA MET A 23 18.92 6.51 13.20
C MET A 23 17.95 7.54 12.61
N SER A 24 17.27 7.21 11.51
CA SER A 24 16.29 8.11 10.91
C SER A 24 15.14 8.38 11.89
N PRO A 25 14.66 9.65 12.00
CA PRO A 25 13.46 9.98 12.77
C PRO A 25 12.24 9.13 12.37
N LEU A 26 12.19 8.66 11.12
CA LEU A 26 11.14 7.78 10.60
C LEU A 26 10.99 6.45 11.36
N ARG A 27 12.02 6.03 12.13
CA ARG A 27 11.96 4.81 12.96
C ARG A 27 11.46 5.05 14.38
N GLN A 28 11.25 6.29 14.79
CA GLN A 28 10.79 6.59 16.15
C GLN A 28 9.30 6.29 16.27
N GLY A 29 8.86 5.66 17.37
CA GLY A 29 7.43 5.40 17.59
C GLY A 29 6.56 6.66 17.71
N ALA A 30 7.18 7.81 17.99
CA ALA A 30 6.54 9.12 18.03
C ALA A 30 6.73 9.93 16.74
N TRP A 31 7.15 9.29 15.64
CA TRP A 31 7.37 10.00 14.39
C TRP A 31 6.09 10.67 13.90
N GLN A 32 6.23 11.94 13.51
CA GLN A 32 5.18 12.70 12.85
C GLN A 32 5.69 13.20 11.50
N PRO A 33 4.83 13.27 10.48
CA PRO A 33 5.20 13.83 9.19
C PRO A 33 5.51 15.33 9.35
N ALA A 34 6.42 15.84 8.52
CA ALA A 34 6.84 17.24 8.56
C ALA A 34 5.64 18.20 8.46
N CYS A 35 4.64 17.87 7.65
CA CYS A 35 3.42 18.67 7.56
C CYS A 35 2.67 18.81 8.90
N ALA A 36 2.62 17.76 9.72
CA ALA A 36 2.01 17.82 11.06
C ALA A 36 2.85 18.66 12.04
N LEU A 37 4.18 18.53 12.00
CA LEU A 37 5.10 19.32 12.83
C LEU A 37 5.09 20.80 12.46
N GLU A 38 4.95 21.11 11.17
CA GLU A 38 4.97 22.46 10.62
C GLU A 38 3.58 23.08 10.54
N SER A 39 2.54 22.38 11.02
CA SER A 39 1.13 22.79 10.91
C SER A 39 0.72 23.18 9.47
N ARG A 40 1.30 22.48 8.49
CA ARG A 40 0.98 22.63 7.06
C ARG A 40 0.04 21.51 6.64
N LEU A 41 -0.82 21.78 5.66
CA LEU A 41 -1.53 20.69 5.00
C LEU A 41 -0.51 19.81 4.26
N PRO A 42 -0.72 18.48 4.20
CA PRO A 42 0.13 17.61 3.41
C PRO A 42 0.23 18.14 1.97
N SER A 43 1.40 18.00 1.34
CA SER A 43 1.62 18.40 -0.07
C SER A 43 0.64 17.72 -1.03
N VAL A 44 0.07 16.58 -0.63
CA VAL A 44 -1.03 15.87 -1.28
C VAL A 44 -2.30 16.73 -1.41
N VAL A 45 -2.53 17.66 -0.47
CA VAL A 45 -3.68 18.56 -0.41
C VAL A 45 -3.33 19.96 -0.95
N GLN A 46 -2.04 20.34 -0.91
CA GLN A 46 -1.54 21.64 -1.35
C GLN A 46 -0.80 21.56 -2.69
N GLY A 47 -1.54 21.44 -3.79
CA GLY A 47 -1.00 21.72 -5.12
C GLY A 47 -1.79 21.10 -6.27
N PRO A 48 -1.69 21.66 -7.50
CA PRO A 48 -2.10 20.93 -8.67
C PRO A 48 -1.16 19.72 -8.80
N LEU A 49 -1.70 18.55 -8.47
CA LEU A 49 -1.49 17.16 -8.94
C LEU A 49 -0.30 16.76 -9.87
N ASN A 50 0.41 17.69 -10.50
CA ASN A 50 1.37 17.50 -11.59
C ASN A 50 2.85 17.63 -11.21
N GLN A 51 3.22 17.81 -9.93
CA GLN A 51 4.58 18.25 -9.60
C GLN A 51 5.59 17.14 -9.28
N PHE A 52 5.17 15.89 -9.06
CA PHE A 52 6.13 14.83 -8.73
C PHE A 52 6.41 13.85 -9.88
N ILE A 53 5.47 13.66 -10.80
CA ILE A 53 5.61 12.76 -11.95
C ILE A 53 4.71 13.31 -13.06
N GLY A 54 5.30 13.91 -14.09
CA GLY A 54 4.65 14.31 -15.35
C GLY A 54 3.39 15.21 -15.26
N PRO A 55 2.94 15.83 -16.36
CA PRO A 55 1.77 16.70 -16.32
C PRO A 55 0.41 15.97 -16.16
N ASN A 56 0.37 14.67 -15.84
CA ASN A 56 -0.90 13.92 -15.83
C ASN A 56 -0.89 12.54 -15.16
N THR A 57 0.14 12.17 -14.40
CA THR A 57 0.25 10.80 -13.84
C THR A 57 0.04 10.83 -12.33
N HIS A 58 -0.95 10.06 -11.86
CA HIS A 58 -1.20 9.87 -10.44
C HIS A 58 -0.86 8.43 -10.08
N LEU A 59 0.40 8.19 -9.71
CA LEU A 59 0.83 6.88 -9.25
C LEU A 59 0.19 6.44 -7.92
N ARG A 60 -0.67 7.25 -7.32
CA ARG A 60 -1.43 6.87 -6.13
C ARG A 60 -2.71 7.68 -6.04
N GLY A 61 -3.81 7.01 -5.67
CA GLY A 61 -5.03 7.66 -5.18
C GLY A 61 -4.72 8.49 -3.93
N ASN A 62 -5.14 9.75 -3.92
CA ASN A 62 -4.84 10.71 -2.84
C ASN A 62 -5.61 10.47 -1.53
N SER A 63 -6.38 9.38 -1.44
CA SER A 63 -7.20 9.06 -0.27
C SER A 63 -6.54 7.96 0.55
N PRO A 64 -6.78 7.90 1.87
CA PRO A 64 -6.49 6.70 2.65
C PRO A 64 -7.37 5.54 2.17
N ALA A 65 -6.91 4.31 2.42
CA ALA A 65 -7.75 3.14 2.27
C ALA A 65 -8.93 3.26 3.24
N ILE A 66 -10.15 3.03 2.75
CA ILE A 66 -11.37 3.04 3.56
C ILE A 66 -12.21 1.82 3.20
N ASP A 67 -12.85 1.23 4.21
CA ASP A 67 -13.94 0.29 3.98
C ASP A 67 -15.15 1.07 3.49
N VAL A 68 -15.36 1.06 2.17
CA VAL A 68 -16.51 1.69 1.52
C VAL A 68 -17.78 0.83 1.69
N LEU A 69 -17.61 -0.48 1.86
CA LEU A 69 -18.73 -1.41 1.94
C LEU A 69 -19.44 -1.30 3.27
N GLN A 70 -18.69 -1.19 4.37
CA GLN A 70 -19.21 -1.13 5.75
C GLN A 70 -20.38 -2.09 5.96
N LEU A 71 -20.17 -3.37 5.62
CA LEU A 71 -21.24 -4.34 5.35
C LEU A 71 -22.28 -4.39 6.49
N ASP A 72 -21.80 -4.48 7.73
CA ASP A 72 -22.62 -4.51 8.94
C ASP A 72 -23.55 -3.29 9.11
N SER A 73 -23.08 -2.13 8.66
CA SER A 73 -23.79 -0.85 8.81
C SER A 73 -24.73 -0.56 7.64
N ASN A 74 -24.35 -0.97 6.43
CA ASN A 74 -25.09 -0.67 5.21
C ASN A 74 -26.12 -1.75 4.88
N GLU A 75 -25.74 -3.03 4.97
CA GLU A 75 -26.57 -4.17 4.57
C GLU A 75 -26.99 -5.04 5.77
N GLY A 76 -26.24 -4.96 6.88
CA GLY A 76 -26.54 -5.65 8.13
C GLY A 76 -25.64 -6.86 8.40
N ARG A 77 -25.49 -7.21 9.68
CA ARG A 77 -24.58 -8.26 10.17
C ARG A 77 -24.83 -9.68 9.65
N HIS A 78 -26.00 -9.91 9.06
CA HIS A 78 -26.44 -11.23 8.59
C HIS A 78 -26.66 -11.21 7.07
N TYR A 79 -26.07 -10.25 6.37
CA TYR A 79 -26.14 -10.20 4.92
C TYR A 79 -25.40 -11.43 4.35
N ASP A 80 -26.13 -12.22 3.55
CA ASP A 80 -25.73 -13.55 3.05
C ASP A 80 -25.85 -13.64 1.51
N HIS A 81 -25.99 -12.51 0.83
CA HIS A 81 -26.11 -12.45 -0.62
C HIS A 81 -24.78 -12.07 -1.29
N ASP A 82 -24.68 -12.39 -2.58
CA ASP A 82 -23.52 -12.01 -3.38
C ASP A 82 -23.36 -10.49 -3.48
N LEU A 83 -22.10 -10.03 -3.43
CA LEU A 83 -21.72 -8.63 -3.55
C LEU A 83 -21.03 -8.36 -4.88
N ARG A 84 -21.39 -7.26 -5.53
CA ARG A 84 -20.73 -6.77 -6.75
C ARG A 84 -20.28 -5.33 -6.56
N LEU A 85 -18.97 -5.11 -6.55
CA LEU A 85 -18.36 -3.81 -6.31
C LEU A 85 -17.68 -3.29 -7.58
N LEU A 86 -17.87 -2.01 -7.86
CA LEU A 86 -17.19 -1.30 -8.94
C LEU A 86 -16.32 -0.20 -8.35
N PHE A 87 -15.01 -0.34 -8.50
CA PHE A 87 -14.04 0.69 -8.14
C PHE A 87 -13.53 1.39 -9.39
N ALA A 88 -13.63 2.72 -9.39
CA ALA A 88 -12.93 3.58 -10.33
C ALA A 88 -11.66 4.10 -9.64
N GLY A 89 -10.57 3.32 -9.60
CA GLY A 89 -9.36 3.73 -8.88
C GLY A 89 -8.42 2.60 -8.41
N ASP A 90 -7.71 2.90 -7.33
CA ASP A 90 -6.66 2.08 -6.73
C ASP A 90 -7.17 0.88 -5.89
N LEU A 91 -6.34 -0.16 -5.80
CA LEU A 91 -6.60 -1.42 -5.08
C LEU A 91 -6.77 -1.26 -3.55
N GLN A 92 -6.37 -0.12 -2.97
CA GLN A 92 -6.34 0.08 -1.51
C GLN A 92 -7.69 -0.12 -0.81
N ASN A 93 -8.78 0.38 -1.41
CA ASN A 93 -10.10 0.28 -0.80
C ASN A 93 -10.61 -1.16 -0.86
N PHE A 94 -10.28 -1.88 -1.93
CA PHE A 94 -10.60 -3.29 -2.04
C PHE A 94 -9.90 -4.10 -0.95
N ILE A 95 -8.60 -3.89 -0.72
CA ILE A 95 -7.88 -4.59 0.34
C ILE A 95 -8.48 -4.28 1.71
N GLU A 96 -8.84 -3.02 1.97
CA GLU A 96 -9.48 -2.63 3.23
C GLU A 96 -10.83 -3.34 3.44
N ILE A 97 -11.64 -3.43 2.39
CA ILE A 97 -12.92 -4.17 2.42
C ILE A 97 -12.70 -5.64 2.73
N ILE A 98 -11.74 -6.29 2.07
CA ILE A 98 -11.41 -7.70 2.34
C ILE A 98 -10.96 -7.88 3.78
N ALA A 99 -10.14 -6.96 4.31
CA ALA A 99 -9.64 -7.02 5.68
C ALA A 99 -10.75 -6.82 6.73
N GLN A 100 -11.77 -6.00 6.42
CA GLN A 100 -12.90 -5.71 7.31
C GLN A 100 -14.09 -6.66 7.11
N LEU A 101 -14.09 -7.48 6.05
CA LEU A 101 -15.19 -8.39 5.76
C LEU A 101 -15.42 -9.36 6.94
N PRO A 102 -16.66 -9.48 7.44
CA PRO A 102 -16.95 -10.43 8.51
C PRO A 102 -16.58 -11.85 8.12
N LYS A 103 -15.93 -12.59 9.03
CA LYS A 103 -15.61 -14.02 8.80
C LYS A 103 -16.85 -14.90 8.59
N SER A 104 -18.02 -14.40 8.96
CA SER A 104 -19.32 -15.06 8.77
C SER A 104 -19.90 -14.85 7.37
N TYR A 105 -19.34 -13.96 6.56
CA TYR A 105 -19.80 -13.75 5.18
C TYR A 105 -19.35 -14.92 4.30
N ASP A 106 -20.31 -15.59 3.67
CA ASP A 106 -20.12 -16.75 2.80
C ASP A 106 -20.55 -16.50 1.35
N GLY A 107 -21.08 -15.31 1.05
CA GLY A 107 -21.46 -14.89 -0.30
C GLY A 107 -20.28 -14.71 -1.25
N SER A 108 -20.54 -14.71 -2.54
CA SER A 108 -19.54 -14.38 -3.55
C SER A 108 -19.22 -12.88 -3.53
N LEU A 109 -17.96 -12.51 -3.74
CA LEU A 109 -17.54 -11.11 -3.88
C LEU A 109 -16.92 -10.91 -5.26
N GLU A 110 -17.64 -10.22 -6.12
CA GLU A 110 -17.20 -9.84 -7.46
C GLU A 110 -16.75 -8.38 -7.45
N VAL A 111 -15.51 -8.12 -7.86
CA VAL A 111 -14.96 -6.77 -7.87
C VAL A 111 -14.43 -6.41 -9.23
N THR A 112 -14.94 -5.30 -9.77
CA THR A 112 -14.43 -4.68 -11.00
C THR A 112 -13.62 -3.46 -10.62
N ILE A 113 -12.33 -3.44 -10.97
CA ILE A 113 -11.43 -2.29 -10.76
C ILE A 113 -11.10 -1.69 -12.12
N ASN A 114 -11.40 -0.41 -12.29
CA ASN A 114 -11.16 0.35 -13.50
C ASN A 114 -10.42 1.63 -13.16
N ASP A 115 -9.40 2.00 -13.92
CA ASP A 115 -8.74 3.30 -13.80
C ASP A 115 -8.53 3.90 -15.19
N ARG A 116 -8.50 5.22 -15.28
CA ARG A 116 -8.20 5.94 -16.52
C ARG A 116 -6.71 5.87 -16.85
N ASP A 117 -5.87 5.74 -15.82
CA ASP A 117 -4.42 5.63 -15.94
C ASP A 117 -4.01 4.14 -16.04
N ILE A 118 -3.47 3.76 -17.19
CA ILE A 118 -3.01 2.39 -17.44
C ILE A 118 -1.89 1.97 -16.48
N ASP A 119 -1.07 2.92 -16.01
CA ASP A 119 0.03 2.63 -15.10
C ASP A 119 -0.51 2.23 -13.72
N VAL A 120 -1.65 2.80 -13.30
CA VAL A 120 -2.35 2.42 -12.07
C VAL A 120 -2.95 1.02 -12.20
N VAL A 121 -3.62 0.73 -13.32
CA VAL A 121 -4.17 -0.61 -13.59
C VAL A 121 -3.05 -1.65 -13.62
N ALA A 122 -1.95 -1.37 -14.35
CA ALA A 122 -0.81 -2.26 -14.45
C ALA A 122 -0.18 -2.52 -13.07
N ARG A 123 0.00 -1.48 -12.24
CA ARG A 123 0.51 -1.63 -10.87
C ARG A 123 -0.38 -2.54 -10.03
N ASN A 124 -1.70 -2.35 -10.07
CA ASN A 124 -2.66 -3.18 -9.33
C ASN A 124 -2.59 -4.65 -9.77
N VAL A 125 -2.48 -4.91 -11.08
CA VAL A 125 -2.31 -6.27 -11.62
C VAL A 125 -0.99 -6.89 -11.15
N ILE A 126 0.11 -6.14 -11.15
CA ILE A 126 1.42 -6.63 -10.68
C ILE A 126 1.36 -6.97 -9.19
N MET A 127 0.73 -6.15 -8.35
CA MET A 127 0.57 -6.45 -6.91
C MET A 127 -0.19 -7.76 -6.68
N LEU A 128 -1.31 -7.96 -7.39
CA LEU A 128 -2.08 -9.20 -7.32
C LEU A 128 -1.26 -10.38 -7.80
N GLN A 129 -0.52 -10.22 -8.90
CA GLN A 129 0.33 -11.28 -9.44
C GLN A 129 1.45 -11.66 -8.47
N ILE A 130 2.09 -10.68 -7.82
CA ILE A 130 3.11 -10.91 -6.77
C ILE A 130 2.50 -11.74 -5.64
N HIS A 131 1.31 -11.36 -5.15
CA HIS A 131 0.62 -12.10 -4.10
C HIS A 131 0.27 -13.53 -4.50
N LEU A 132 -0.12 -13.76 -5.75
CA LEU A 132 -0.50 -15.09 -6.24
C LEU A 132 0.71 -15.99 -6.59
N SER A 133 1.88 -15.40 -6.83
CA SER A 133 3.05 -16.14 -7.34
C SER A 133 4.08 -16.48 -6.27
N MET A 134 3.99 -15.85 -5.09
CA MET A 134 4.96 -16.00 -4.01
C MET A 134 4.32 -16.74 -2.83
N ASP A 135 5.02 -17.74 -2.30
CA ASP A 135 4.54 -18.56 -1.17
C ASP A 135 4.93 -17.99 0.20
N GLU A 136 5.86 -17.02 0.24
CA GLU A 136 6.34 -16.40 1.48
C GLU A 136 5.64 -15.06 1.73
N ASP A 137 4.71 -15.04 2.69
CA ASP A 137 3.86 -13.88 2.98
C ASP A 137 4.66 -12.61 3.32
N ASP A 138 5.70 -12.72 4.17
CA ASP A 138 6.47 -11.55 4.62
C ASP A 138 7.24 -10.87 3.48
N ALA A 139 7.91 -11.66 2.64
CA ALA A 139 8.65 -11.15 1.48
C ALA A 139 7.70 -10.58 0.42
N THR A 140 6.54 -11.21 0.24
CA THR A 140 5.48 -10.78 -0.67
C THR A 140 4.91 -9.42 -0.24
N ILE A 141 4.56 -9.28 1.04
CA ILE A 141 4.04 -8.03 1.62
C ILE A 141 5.08 -6.92 1.46
N ASP A 142 6.35 -7.20 1.77
CA ASP A 142 7.44 -6.25 1.57
C ASP A 142 7.49 -5.77 0.11
N CYS A 143 7.48 -6.69 -0.86
CA CYS A 143 7.49 -6.36 -2.29
C CYS A 143 6.27 -5.53 -2.71
N ILE A 144 5.08 -5.88 -2.26
CA ILE A 144 3.84 -5.14 -2.54
C ILE A 144 3.94 -3.73 -1.94
N ILE A 145 4.38 -3.57 -0.70
CA ILE A 145 4.58 -2.26 -0.06
C ILE A 145 5.60 -1.42 -0.84
N HIS A 146 6.72 -2.02 -1.26
CA HIS A 146 7.74 -1.34 -2.06
C HIS A 146 7.18 -0.84 -3.40
N LEU A 147 6.43 -1.69 -4.10
CA LEU A 147 5.75 -1.35 -5.34
C LEU A 147 4.69 -0.26 -5.12
N TRP A 148 3.94 -0.32 -4.03
CA TRP A 148 2.87 0.63 -3.70
C TRP A 148 3.40 2.02 -3.39
N TYR A 149 4.39 2.10 -2.51
CA TYR A 149 4.95 3.38 -2.10
C TYR A 149 6.03 3.89 -3.06
N SER A 150 6.22 3.22 -4.20
CA SER A 150 7.29 3.52 -5.17
C SER A 150 8.65 3.71 -4.49
N ALA A 151 8.88 2.95 -3.42
CA ALA A 151 10.15 2.92 -2.72
C ALA A 151 10.95 1.80 -3.37
N PHE A 152 11.99 2.16 -4.13
CA PHE A 152 12.99 1.27 -4.77
C PHE A 152 12.66 -0.22 -4.71
N LEU A 153 12.32 -0.82 -5.86
CA LEU A 153 12.28 -2.28 -5.97
C LEU A 153 13.62 -2.83 -5.46
N ARG A 154 13.58 -3.79 -4.54
CA ARG A 154 14.81 -4.42 -4.03
C ARG A 154 15.44 -5.17 -5.19
N ASP A 155 16.69 -4.83 -5.51
CA ASP A 155 17.53 -5.68 -6.36
C ASP A 155 17.85 -6.95 -5.57
N THR A 156 17.01 -7.98 -5.67
CA THR A 156 17.39 -9.40 -5.56
C THR A 156 16.18 -10.31 -5.82
N LEU A 157 16.02 -10.71 -7.08
CA LEU A 157 15.53 -12.04 -7.45
C LEU A 157 16.76 -12.79 -8.00
N SER A 158 17.57 -13.37 -7.11
CA SER A 158 18.67 -14.28 -7.47
C SER A 158 18.91 -15.29 -6.37
#